data_AF-A0A2D5SA11-F1
#
_entry.id   AF-A0A2D5SA11-F1
#
_cell.length_a   1.000
_cell.length_b   1.000
_cell.length_c   1.000
_cell.angle_alpha   90.00
_cell.angle_beta   90.00
_cell.angle_gamma   90.00
#
_symmetry.space_group_name_H-M   'P 1'
#
loop_
_entity.id
_entity.type
_entity.pdbx_description
1 polymer ?
#
loop_
_entity_poly.entity_id
_entity_poly.type
_entity_poly.pdbx_seq_one_letter_code
_entity_poly.pdbx_strand_id
1 'polypeptide(L)'
;MDENVAKRCLAICPLFEGELLLELILRHWNHPFADEELFRQQLLETATEVLMTSSDSSCQHVFIDELPPQQMNFISAIWYVEFCAVQDDDRQRELRERWLAEVRRCLPSCFCPLDLLEP
;
A
#
# COMPACT_ATOMS: atom_id res chain seq x y z
N MET A 1 18.12 -7.02 14.88
CA MET A 1 17.73 -5.60 14.92
C MET A 1 16.58 -5.54 13.95
N ASP A 2 15.33 -5.52 14.44
CA ASP A 2 14.17 -5.65 13.56
C ASP A 2 14.20 -4.57 12.50
N GLU A 3 14.26 -5.00 11.25
CA GLU A 3 14.48 -4.10 10.13
C GLU A 3 13.16 -3.37 9.84
N ASN A 4 13.11 -2.08 10.13
CA ASN A 4 11.94 -1.24 9.89
C ASN A 4 11.85 -0.91 8.39
N VAL A 5 11.12 -1.76 7.66
CA VAL A 5 10.86 -1.66 6.21
C VAL A 5 10.18 -0.34 5.88
N ALA A 6 9.19 0.08 6.67
CA ALA A 6 8.46 1.32 6.44
C ALA A 6 9.41 2.53 6.41
N LYS A 7 10.34 2.59 7.38
CA LYS A 7 11.37 3.64 7.44
C LYS A 7 12.33 3.58 6.25
N ARG A 8 12.69 2.39 5.77
CA ARG A 8 13.52 2.23 4.57
C ARG A 8 12.78 2.67 3.30
N CYS A 9 11.49 2.35 3.17
CA CYS A 9 10.66 2.79 2.06
C CYS A 9 10.61 4.32 1.95
N LEU A 10 10.42 5.02 3.08
CA LEU A 10 10.44 6.49 3.12
C LEU A 10 11.81 7.08 2.71
N ALA A 11 12.91 6.36 2.94
CA ALA A 11 14.25 6.81 2.56
C ALA A 11 14.61 6.50 1.08
N ILE A 12 13.98 5.48 0.48
CA ILE A 12 14.35 4.92 -0.83
C ILE A 12 13.37 5.29 -1.96
N CYS A 13 12.13 5.69 -1.63
CA CYS A 13 11.17 6.22 -2.61
C CYS A 13 11.10 7.75 -2.50
N PRO A 14 11.93 8.51 -3.26
CA PRO A 14 11.62 9.88 -3.58
C PRO A 14 10.26 9.99 -4.27
N LEU A 15 9.73 11.21 -4.31
CA LEU A 15 8.39 11.50 -4.87
C LEU A 15 8.20 10.90 -6.27
N PHE A 16 9.21 11.00 -7.14
CA PHE A 16 9.13 10.48 -8.51
C PHE A 16 9.01 8.95 -8.58
N GLU A 17 9.85 8.21 -7.85
CA GLU A 17 9.80 6.75 -7.83
C GLU A 17 8.49 6.23 -7.24
N GLY A 18 7.97 6.91 -6.20
CA GLY A 18 6.66 6.62 -5.62
C GLY A 18 5.52 6.86 -6.62
N GLU A 19 5.51 8.00 -7.31
CA GLU A 19 4.53 8.32 -8.35
C GLU A 19 4.57 7.31 -9.51
N LEU A 20 5.77 6.98 -10.01
CA LEU A 20 5.95 6.02 -11.09
C LEU A 20 5.47 4.62 -10.67
N LEU A 21 5.87 4.15 -9.49
CA LEU A 21 5.45 2.85 -8.99
C LEU A 21 3.93 2.79 -8.79
N LEU A 22 3.33 3.86 -8.24
CA LEU A 22 1.88 3.96 -8.12
C LEU A 22 1.20 3.87 -9.48
N GLU A 23 1.66 4.62 -10.47
CA GLU A 23 1.11 4.60 -11.82
C GLU A 23 1.22 3.21 -12.46
N LEU A 24 2.36 2.53 -12.30
CA LEU A 24 2.57 1.17 -12.79
C LEU A 24 1.60 0.17 -12.14
N ILE A 25 1.44 0.22 -10.81
CA ILE A 25 0.53 -0.69 -10.08
C ILE A 25 -0.91 -0.45 -10.54
N LEU A 26 -1.37 0.81 -10.56
CA LEU A 26 -2.74 1.13 -10.94
C LEU A 26 -3.06 0.69 -12.36
N ARG A 27 -2.17 0.95 -13.32
CA ARG A 27 -2.40 0.58 -14.73
C ARG A 27 -2.21 -0.91 -14.99
N HIS A 28 -1.22 -1.56 -14.38
CA HIS A 28 -0.94 -2.98 -14.63
C HIS A 28 -2.14 -3.86 -14.26
N TRP A 29 -2.82 -3.55 -13.15
CA TRP A 29 -4.04 -4.25 -12.71
C TRP A 29 -5.34 -3.52 -13.10
N ASN A 30 -5.29 -2.54 -14.01
CA ASN A 30 -6.46 -1.82 -14.56
C ASN A 30 -7.41 -1.22 -13.51
N HIS A 31 -6.86 -0.49 -12.53
CA HIS A 31 -7.66 0.23 -11.55
C HIS A 31 -8.66 1.20 -12.24
N PRO A 32 -9.94 1.26 -11.84
CA PRO A 32 -10.95 2.08 -12.53
C PRO A 32 -10.64 3.59 -12.52
N PHE A 33 -9.85 4.05 -11.55
CA PHE A 33 -9.42 5.45 -11.42
C PHE A 33 -7.95 5.68 -11.78
N ALA A 34 -7.31 4.74 -12.49
CA ALA A 34 -5.88 4.82 -12.82
C ALA A 34 -5.49 6.14 -13.53
N ASP A 35 -6.38 6.67 -14.37
CA ASP A 35 -6.12 7.90 -15.13
C ASP A 35 -6.60 9.18 -14.42
N GLU A 36 -7.29 9.07 -13.28
CA GLU A 36 -7.73 10.23 -12.48
C GLU A 36 -6.55 10.79 -11.65
N GLU A 37 -6.03 11.96 -12.05
CA GLU A 37 -4.86 12.59 -11.40
C GLU A 37 -5.08 12.88 -9.91
N LEU A 38 -6.22 13.48 -9.56
CA LEU A 38 -6.56 13.79 -8.16
C LEU A 38 -6.64 12.52 -7.30
N PHE A 39 -7.17 11.43 -7.84
CA PHE A 39 -7.20 10.15 -7.14
C PHE A 39 -5.79 9.63 -6.87
N ARG A 40 -4.90 9.63 -7.88
CA ARG A 40 -3.51 9.18 -7.71
C ARG A 40 -2.78 10.02 -6.67
N GLN A 41 -2.94 11.34 -6.72
CA GLN A 41 -2.30 12.25 -5.76
C GLN A 41 -2.78 11.95 -4.33
N GLN A 42 -4.09 11.86 -4.11
CA GLN A 42 -4.65 11.56 -2.79
C GLN A 42 -4.19 10.19 -2.28
N LEU A 43 -4.24 9.17 -3.15
CA LEU A 43 -3.79 7.83 -2.80
C LEU A 43 -2.31 7.80 -2.40
N LEU A 44 -1.45 8.55 -3.11
CA LEU A 44 -0.03 8.66 -2.78
C LEU A 44 0.21 9.37 -1.45
N GLU A 45 -0.45 10.51 -1.23
CA GLU A 45 -0.33 11.31 -0.01
C GLU A 45 -0.77 10.49 1.22
N THR A 46 -1.96 9.87 1.16
CA THR A 46 -2.47 9.05 2.27
C THR A 46 -1.63 7.78 2.48
N ALA A 47 -1.14 7.13 1.42
CA ALA A 47 -0.25 5.97 1.57
C ALA A 47 1.07 6.37 2.26
N THR A 48 1.56 7.58 2.00
CA THR A 48 2.74 8.14 2.66
C THR A 48 2.48 8.39 4.14
N GLU A 49 1.32 8.95 4.51
CA GLU A 49 0.92 9.13 5.92
C GLU A 49 0.85 7.80 6.69
N VAL A 50 0.31 6.77 6.04
CA VAL A 50 0.25 5.42 6.58
C VAL A 50 1.66 4.86 6.79
N LEU A 51 2.58 5.03 5.83
CA LEU A 51 3.98 4.62 5.97
C LEU A 51 4.70 5.39 7.08
N MET A 52 4.49 6.70 7.19
CA MET A 52 5.06 7.51 8.26
C MET A 52 4.61 7.01 9.63
N THR A 53 3.32 6.74 9.80
CA THR A 53 2.76 6.20 11.04
C THR A 53 3.30 4.80 11.33
N SER A 54 3.38 3.95 10.30
CA SER A 54 3.93 2.59 10.38
C SER A 54 5.42 2.57 10.74
N SER A 55 6.16 3.62 10.35
CA SER A 55 7.59 3.75 10.64
C SER A 55 7.90 4.11 12.09
N ASP A 56 6.92 4.64 12.84
CA ASP A 56 7.09 4.96 14.26
C ASP A 56 7.27 3.66 15.06
N SER A 57 8.36 3.59 15.83
CA SER A 57 8.69 2.42 16.63
C SER A 57 7.72 2.20 17.80
N SER A 58 6.92 3.22 18.15
CA SER A 58 5.84 3.12 19.13
C SER A 58 4.48 2.75 18.52
N CYS A 59 4.39 2.66 17.19
CA CYS A 59 3.15 2.29 16.51
C CYS A 59 2.77 0.84 16.80
N GLN A 60 1.62 0.67 17.47
CA GLN A 60 0.98 -0.64 17.70
C GLN A 60 -0.26 -0.84 16.81
N HIS A 61 -0.60 0.14 15.97
CA HIS A 61 -1.77 0.08 15.12
C HIS A 61 -1.52 -0.84 13.93
N VAL A 62 -2.25 -1.96 13.87
CA VAL A 62 -2.18 -2.92 12.77
C VAL A 62 -3.12 -2.46 11.66
N PHE A 63 -2.56 -2.12 10.50
CA PHE A 63 -3.31 -1.67 9.33
C PHE A 63 -3.83 -2.85 8.50
N ILE A 64 -3.01 -3.88 8.30
CA ILE A 64 -3.36 -5.10 7.56
C ILE A 64 -3.20 -6.27 8.51
N ASP A 65 -4.26 -7.06 8.66
CA ASP A 65 -4.22 -8.29 9.45
C ASP A 65 -3.03 -9.14 9.00
N GLU A 66 -2.23 -9.58 9.97
CA GLU A 66 -1.01 -10.39 9.80
C GLU A 66 0.26 -9.63 9.38
N LEU A 67 0.20 -8.32 9.08
CA LEU A 67 1.38 -7.52 8.74
C LEU A 67 1.77 -6.56 9.88
N PRO A 68 2.93 -6.76 10.54
CA PRO A 68 3.42 -5.83 11.55
C PRO A 68 3.62 -4.42 10.95
N PRO A 69 3.32 -3.34 11.69
CA PRO A 69 3.43 -1.98 11.16
C PRO A 69 4.82 -1.67 10.62
N GLN A 70 5.87 -2.13 11.31
CA GLN A 70 7.26 -1.89 10.92
C GLN A 70 7.65 -2.61 9.62
N GLN A 71 6.88 -3.61 9.19
CA GLN A 71 7.10 -4.37 7.97
C GLN A 71 6.20 -3.89 6.81
N MET A 72 5.39 -2.85 7.04
CA MET A 72 4.62 -2.17 6.00
C MET A 72 5.56 -1.67 4.90
N ASN A 73 5.22 -1.96 3.64
CA ASN A 73 5.92 -1.45 2.47
C ASN A 73 5.00 -0.55 1.64
N PHE A 74 5.54 0.05 0.58
CA PHE A 74 4.79 1.00 -0.25
C PHE A 74 3.55 0.37 -0.91
N ILE A 75 3.64 -0.87 -1.39
CA ILE A 75 2.53 -1.56 -2.06
C ILE A 75 1.43 -1.89 -1.06
N SER A 76 1.79 -2.39 0.13
CA SER A 76 0.82 -2.70 1.18
C SER A 76 0.13 -1.43 1.70
N ALA A 77 0.84 -0.30 1.78
CA ALA A 77 0.25 0.99 2.14
C ALA A 77 -0.77 1.48 1.11
N ILE A 78 -0.43 1.45 -0.19
CA ILE A 78 -1.38 1.80 -1.27
C ILE A 78 -2.62 0.91 -1.20
N TRP A 79 -2.42 -0.40 -1.07
CA TRP A 79 -3.51 -1.36 -0.99
C TRP A 79 -4.43 -1.08 0.21
N TYR A 80 -3.84 -0.79 1.38
CA TYR A 80 -4.62 -0.50 2.60
C TYR A 80 -5.47 0.76 2.44
N VAL A 81 -4.91 1.83 1.90
CA VAL A 81 -5.64 3.09 1.68
C VAL A 81 -6.82 2.85 0.74
N GLU A 82 -6.60 2.12 -0.34
CA GLU A 82 -7.68 1.78 -1.29
C GLU A 82 -8.72 0.85 -0.64
N PHE A 83 -8.30 -0.12 0.17
CA PHE A 83 -9.20 -0.99 0.93
C PHE A 83 -10.14 -0.18 1.84
N CYS A 84 -9.61 0.79 2.59
CA CYS A 84 -10.42 1.70 3.41
C CYS A 84 -11.36 2.55 2.54
N ALA A 85 -10.85 3.17 1.48
CA ALA A 85 -11.62 4.05 0.61
C ALA A 85 -12.77 3.32 -0.11
N VAL A 86 -12.63 2.03 -0.39
CA VAL A 86 -13.70 1.20 -0.95
C VAL A 86 -14.83 0.96 0.05
N GLN A 87 -14.56 0.95 1.36
CA GLN A 87 -15.62 0.81 2.37
C GLN A 87 -16.51 2.06 2.39
N ASP A 88 -15.91 3.24 2.22
CA ASP A 88 -16.58 4.54 2.34
C ASP A 88 -17.20 5.07 1.03
N ASP A 89 -16.73 4.62 -0.14
CA ASP A 89 -17.20 5.08 -1.45
C ASP A 89 -17.66 3.91 -2.36
N ASP A 90 -18.95 3.93 -2.72
CA ASP A 90 -19.59 2.94 -3.59
C ASP A 90 -19.23 3.06 -5.08
N ARG A 91 -18.58 4.14 -5.51
CA ARG A 91 -18.20 4.33 -6.92
C ARG A 91 -17.29 3.20 -7.37
N GLN A 92 -17.73 2.47 -8.40
CA GLN A 92 -16.96 1.37 -9.00
C GLN A 92 -16.53 0.29 -7.98
N ARG A 93 -17.24 0.15 -6.85
CA ARG A 93 -16.89 -0.75 -5.73
C ARG A 93 -16.46 -2.13 -6.20
N GLU A 94 -17.25 -2.79 -7.05
CA GLU A 94 -16.95 -4.14 -7.55
C GLU A 94 -15.61 -4.23 -8.32
N LEU A 95 -15.26 -3.20 -9.10
CA LEU A 95 -14.00 -3.15 -9.85
C LEU A 95 -12.82 -2.90 -8.91
N ARG A 96 -13.00 -2.03 -7.91
CA ARG A 96 -11.98 -1.70 -6.91
C ARG A 96 -11.71 -2.89 -5.98
N GLU A 97 -12.75 -3.60 -5.53
CA GLU A 97 -12.64 -4.84 -4.76
C GLU A 97 -11.92 -5.94 -5.55
N ARG A 98 -12.22 -6.05 -6.85
CA ARG A 98 -11.49 -6.97 -7.74
C ARG A 98 -10.01 -6.60 -7.84
N TRP A 99 -9.70 -5.31 -8.02
CA TRP A 99 -8.32 -4.82 -8.04
C TRP A 99 -7.58 -5.16 -6.74
N LEU A 100 -8.20 -4.92 -5.58
CA LEU A 100 -7.64 -5.26 -4.27
C LEU A 100 -7.32 -6.76 -4.17
N ALA A 101 -8.24 -7.63 -4.62
CA ALA A 101 -8.02 -9.07 -4.62
C ALA A 101 -6.89 -9.49 -5.57
N GLU A 102 -6.80 -8.86 -6.76
CA GLU A 102 -5.78 -9.16 -7.76
C GLU A 102 -4.38 -8.75 -7.30
N VAL A 103 -4.22 -7.56 -6.74
CA VAL A 103 -2.94 -7.08 -6.20
C VAL A 103 -2.44 -8.01 -5.10
N ARG A 104 -3.29 -8.35 -4.13
CA ARG A 104 -2.92 -9.24 -3.01
C ARG A 104 -2.57 -10.64 -3.49
N ARG A 105 -3.27 -11.15 -4.51
CA ARG A 105 -2.99 -12.46 -5.12
C ARG A 105 -1.67 -12.48 -5.91
N CYS A 106 -1.34 -11.40 -6.61
CA CYS A 106 -0.14 -11.34 -7.46
C CYS A 106 1.13 -11.00 -6.68
N LEU A 107 1.02 -10.28 -5.57
CA LEU A 107 2.13 -9.84 -4.74
C LEU A 107 1.99 -10.31 -3.28
N PRO A 108 1.81 -11.62 -3.00
CA PRO A 108 1.50 -12.10 -1.66
C PRO A 108 2.60 -11.76 -0.64
N SER A 109 3.87 -11.70 -1.06
CA SER A 109 5.00 -11.34 -0.21
C SER A 109 4.94 -9.91 0.32
N CYS A 110 4.21 -9.00 -0.33
CA CYS A 110 4.02 -7.63 0.17
C CYS A 110 3.08 -7.56 1.38
N PHE A 111 2.35 -8.64 1.66
CA PHE A 111 1.32 -8.71 2.71
C PHE A 111 1.68 -9.74 3.78
N CYS A 112 2.92 -10.22 3.79
CA CYS A 112 3.38 -11.29 4.68
C CYS A 112 4.57 -10.79 5.50
N PRO A 113 4.68 -11.15 6.79
CA PRO A 113 5.87 -10.91 7.56
C PRO A 113 7.12 -11.50 6.89
N LEU A 114 8.22 -10.76 6.88
CA LEU A 114 9.49 -11.20 6.31
C LEU A 114 9.97 -12.53 6.92
N ASP A 115 9.75 -12.72 8.22
CA ASP A 115 10.15 -13.93 8.96
C ASP A 115 9.43 -15.20 8.47
N LEU A 116 8.31 -15.06 7.76
CA LEU A 116 7.56 -16.17 7.16
C LEU A 116 7.93 -16.41 5.68
N LEU A 117 8.76 -15.54 5.10
CA LEU A 117 9.25 -15.65 3.72
C LEU A 117 10.65 -16.29 3.64
N GLU A 118 11.34 -16.47 4.77
CA GLU A 118 12.61 -17.20 4.84
C GLU A 118 12.35 -18.73 4.79
N PRO A 119 13.10 -19.50 3.97
CA PRO A 119 12.96 -20.96 3.86
C PRO A 119 13.51 -21.75 5.06
#